data_AF-K1Q1L9-F1
#
_entry.id   AF-K1Q1L9-F1
#
_cell.length_a   1.000
_cell.length_b   1.000
_cell.length_c   1.000
_cell.angle_alpha   90.00
_cell.angle_beta   90.00
_cell.angle_gamma   90.00
#
_symmetry.space_group_name_H-M   'P 1'
#
loop_
_entity.id
_entity.type
_entity.pdbx_description
1 polymer ?
#
loop_
_entity_poly.entity_id
_entity_poly.type
_entity_poly.pdbx_seq_one_letter_code
_entity_poly.pdbx_strand_id
1 'polypeptide(L)'
;MTELLNQKYRDQLVTWIGKPSHFRLLYKISRDGCSTPTFHQKCDSQGATVTVLYNTNNTIYGGYLSQSWNSNNGPDPNKTKMAESSLLDKPWRKFPEFNAETANKLKEELVDYGPDSETGVTAANVLLIGQIGAGKSSFFNSVNSIFRGKITSKARSGSFEHSLTTVYRKYNVKDHNSGQTLKIRLCDTRGLEEDFTIDSQEISHILDGNVPDRYQFNPSAPFTTETFGFIRNPHLGDRIHCVAFVVDGSTIDVIPEKILKQMKAMQSRMNQRNIPQVVYLTKLDKVCPMVEEDAGHMFHSSAIREAVDKIADVMGLPRGFVLPIKNYESETILDQNIDILILKALKQTADFADDYMEEQVEKMAAENGQGRKEKE
;
A
#
# COMPACT_ATOMS: atom_id res chain seq x y z
N MET A 1 10.96 -35.07 -30.07
CA MET A 1 11.75 -34.13 -29.25
C MET A 1 11.07 -32.77 -29.38
N THR A 2 10.21 -32.40 -28.44
CA THR A 2 9.39 -31.18 -28.54
C THR A 2 10.27 -29.94 -28.37
N GLU A 3 10.36 -29.11 -29.41
CA GLU A 3 10.98 -27.79 -29.30
C GLU A 3 10.27 -26.99 -28.19
N LEU A 4 11.03 -26.42 -27.25
CA LEU A 4 10.46 -25.66 -26.11
C LEU A 4 9.59 -24.50 -26.57
N LEU A 5 9.97 -23.86 -27.67
CA LEU A 5 9.23 -22.77 -28.28
C LEU A 5 8.79 -23.21 -29.67
N ASN A 6 7.49 -23.42 -29.85
CA ASN A 6 6.91 -23.62 -31.17
C ASN A 6 7.06 -22.33 -32.01
N GLN A 7 6.86 -22.46 -33.33
CA GLN A 7 7.03 -21.34 -34.27
C GLN A 7 6.22 -20.10 -33.87
N LYS A 8 4.97 -20.30 -33.41
CA LYS A 8 4.09 -19.21 -32.97
C LYS A 8 4.70 -18.36 -31.86
N TYR A 9 5.32 -18.98 -30.84
CA TYR A 9 5.97 -18.24 -29.76
C TYR A 9 7.25 -17.55 -30.22
N ARG A 10 7.99 -18.14 -31.17
CA ARG A 10 9.18 -17.51 -31.75
C ARG A 10 8.81 -16.24 -32.51
N ASP A 11 7.76 -16.30 -33.33
CA ASP A 11 7.28 -15.16 -34.12
C ASP A 11 6.80 -14.02 -33.20
N GLN A 12 6.12 -14.37 -32.10
CA GLN A 12 5.71 -13.40 -31.08
C GLN A 12 6.90 -12.73 -30.39
N LEU A 13 7.94 -13.50 -30.02
CA LEU A 13 9.15 -12.93 -29.42
C LEU A 13 9.90 -12.02 -30.41
N VAL A 14 10.01 -12.38 -31.68
CA VAL A 14 10.61 -11.50 -32.71
C VAL A 14 9.83 -10.18 -32.80
N THR A 15 8.50 -10.25 -32.76
CA THR A 15 7.63 -9.07 -32.78
C THR A 15 7.87 -8.16 -31.57
N TRP A 16 7.97 -8.73 -30.36
CA TRP A 16 8.24 -7.96 -29.14
C TRP A 16 9.64 -7.37 -29.07
N ILE A 17 10.65 -8.08 -29.58
CA ILE A 17 12.04 -7.61 -29.60
C ILE A 17 12.24 -6.50 -30.66
N GLY A 18 11.37 -6.44 -31.68
CA GLY A 18 11.36 -5.37 -32.68
C GLY A 18 12.49 -5.45 -33.72
N LYS A 19 13.18 -6.59 -33.82
CA LYS A 19 14.19 -6.86 -34.85
C LYS A 19 14.26 -8.34 -35.22
N PRO A 20 14.63 -8.68 -36.47
CA PRO A 20 14.86 -10.07 -36.88
C PRO A 20 15.82 -10.76 -35.92
N SER A 21 15.36 -11.86 -35.29
CA SER A 21 16.09 -12.55 -34.23
C SER A 21 16.01 -14.06 -34.42
N HIS A 22 17.14 -14.75 -34.27
CA HIS A 22 17.22 -16.21 -34.29
C HIS A 22 17.48 -16.74 -32.87
N PHE A 23 16.67 -17.67 -32.41
CA PHE A 23 16.78 -18.23 -31.06
C PHE A 23 17.55 -19.55 -31.05
N ARG A 24 18.60 -19.60 -30.23
CA ARG A 24 19.41 -20.80 -29.93
C ARG A 24 19.26 -21.15 -28.45
N LEU A 25 18.90 -22.41 -28.15
CA LEU A 25 18.77 -22.88 -26.77
C LEU A 25 20.15 -23.01 -26.11
N LEU A 26 20.43 -22.17 -25.12
CA LEU A 26 21.70 -22.18 -24.37
C LEU A 26 21.67 -23.18 -23.21
N TYR A 27 20.64 -23.10 -22.36
CA TYR A 27 20.50 -23.89 -21.13
C TYR A 27 19.06 -24.37 -20.93
N LYS A 28 18.91 -25.59 -20.42
CA LYS A 28 17.62 -26.18 -20.04
C LYS A 28 17.83 -27.05 -18.80
N ILE A 29 17.11 -26.77 -17.71
CA ILE A 29 17.25 -27.47 -16.42
C ILE A 29 17.11 -28.99 -16.57
N SER A 30 16.13 -29.48 -17.33
CA SER A 30 15.93 -30.92 -17.52
C SER A 30 17.03 -31.61 -18.35
N ARG A 31 17.87 -30.86 -19.06
CA ARG A 31 18.97 -31.36 -19.90
C ARG A 31 20.31 -31.18 -19.20
N ASP A 32 20.50 -30.03 -18.57
CA ASP A 32 21.80 -29.56 -18.05
C ASP A 32 21.89 -29.62 -16.51
N GLY A 33 20.82 -30.02 -15.81
CA GLY A 33 20.73 -29.99 -14.35
C GLY A 33 20.33 -28.60 -13.81
N CYS A 34 20.14 -28.49 -12.49
CA CYS A 34 19.81 -27.24 -11.81
C CYS A 34 21.03 -26.76 -11.01
N SER A 35 22.03 -26.20 -11.70
CA SER A 35 23.32 -25.82 -11.09
C SER A 35 23.80 -24.48 -11.62
N THR A 36 24.07 -23.54 -10.71
CA THR A 36 24.57 -22.19 -11.02
C THR A 36 25.88 -22.22 -11.83
N PRO A 37 26.91 -23.04 -11.47
CA PRO A 37 28.09 -23.21 -12.31
C PRO A 37 27.77 -23.66 -13.74
N THR A 38 26.86 -24.62 -13.90
CA THR A 38 26.50 -25.15 -15.22
C THR A 38 25.74 -24.12 -16.07
N PHE A 39 24.92 -23.29 -15.43
CA PHE A 39 24.25 -22.16 -16.09
C PHE A 39 25.27 -21.16 -16.62
N HIS A 40 26.17 -20.67 -15.76
CA HIS A 40 27.18 -19.67 -16.15
C HIS A 40 28.12 -20.19 -17.23
N GLN A 41 28.53 -21.46 -17.15
CA GLN A 41 29.32 -22.11 -18.21
C GLN A 41 28.65 -22.03 -19.60
N LYS A 42 27.32 -22.04 -19.67
CA LYS A 42 26.55 -22.11 -20.92
C LYS A 42 25.99 -20.76 -21.38
N CYS A 43 25.65 -19.88 -20.45
CA CYS A 43 24.91 -18.64 -20.72
C CYS A 43 25.79 -17.40 -20.74
N ASP A 44 26.98 -17.45 -20.15
CA ASP A 44 27.87 -16.29 -20.11
C ASP A 44 28.44 -15.93 -21.49
N SER A 45 28.64 -14.63 -21.69
CA SER A 45 29.17 -14.03 -22.94
C SER A 45 28.37 -14.41 -24.21
N GLN A 46 27.13 -14.89 -24.08
CA GLN A 46 26.27 -15.28 -25.21
C GLN A 46 25.45 -14.11 -25.80
N GLY A 47 25.58 -12.91 -25.24
CA GLY A 47 24.81 -11.74 -25.67
C GLY A 47 23.39 -11.73 -25.11
N ALA A 48 22.46 -11.09 -25.82
CA ALA A 48 21.08 -10.94 -25.36
C ALA A 48 20.37 -12.30 -25.24
N THR A 49 19.65 -12.53 -24.15
CA THR A 49 18.97 -13.80 -23.87
C THR A 49 17.49 -13.62 -23.56
N VAL A 50 16.69 -14.62 -23.93
CA VAL A 50 15.31 -14.78 -23.47
C VAL A 50 15.27 -15.98 -22.52
N THR A 51 14.77 -15.77 -21.30
CA THR A 51 14.53 -16.82 -20.31
C THR A 51 13.08 -17.23 -20.36
N VAL A 52 12.80 -18.53 -20.35
CA VAL A 52 11.45 -19.10 -20.38
C VAL A 52 11.31 -20.13 -19.25
N LEU A 53 10.25 -19.97 -18.45
CA LEU A 53 9.93 -20.78 -17.29
C LEU A 53 8.50 -21.35 -17.46
N TYR A 54 8.32 -22.63 -17.18
CA TYR A 54 7.03 -23.30 -17.22
C TYR A 54 6.65 -23.68 -15.80
N ASN A 55 5.46 -23.29 -15.36
CA ASN A 55 4.88 -23.80 -14.12
C ASN A 55 4.10 -25.11 -14.39
N THR A 56 3.78 -25.86 -13.34
CA THR A 56 2.97 -27.09 -13.36
C THR A 56 1.56 -26.88 -13.93
N ASN A 57 1.08 -25.64 -13.95
CA ASN A 57 -0.22 -25.25 -14.49
C ASN A 57 -0.16 -24.86 -15.97
N ASN A 58 0.91 -25.20 -16.70
CA ASN A 58 1.17 -24.85 -18.10
C ASN A 58 1.24 -23.33 -18.41
N THR A 59 1.33 -22.47 -17.39
CA THR A 59 1.61 -21.04 -17.57
C THR A 59 3.08 -20.83 -17.89
N ILE A 60 3.34 -19.98 -18.89
CA ILE A 60 4.69 -19.64 -19.36
C ILE A 60 5.04 -18.24 -18.85
N TYR A 61 6.15 -18.14 -18.12
CA TYR A 61 6.74 -16.88 -17.67
C TYR A 61 8.12 -16.70 -18.30
N GLY A 62 8.63 -15.49 -18.32
CA GLY A 62 9.95 -15.24 -18.89
C GLY A 62 10.40 -13.80 -18.77
N GLY A 63 11.61 -13.55 -19.27
CA GLY A 63 12.22 -12.23 -19.30
C GLY A 63 13.22 -12.13 -20.45
N TYR A 64 13.42 -10.91 -20.94
CA TYR A 64 14.44 -10.59 -21.93
C TYR A 64 15.54 -9.76 -21.28
N LEU A 65 16.78 -10.14 -21.54
CA LEU A 65 17.96 -9.37 -21.16
C LEU A 65 18.69 -8.95 -22.42
N SER A 66 18.92 -7.64 -22.58
CA SER A 66 19.65 -7.09 -23.73
C SER A 66 21.17 -7.24 -23.61
N GLN A 67 21.66 -7.41 -22.38
CA GLN A 67 23.07 -7.61 -22.06
C GLN A 67 23.39 -9.09 -21.80
N SER A 68 24.67 -9.44 -21.94
CA SER A 68 25.13 -10.82 -21.71
C SER A 68 25.26 -11.14 -20.22
N TRP A 69 24.98 -12.40 -19.85
CA TRP A 69 25.41 -12.98 -18.58
C TRP A 69 26.94 -12.98 -18.50
N ASN A 70 27.51 -12.81 -17.30
CA ASN A 70 28.95 -12.82 -17.05
C ASN A 70 29.26 -13.29 -15.61
N SER A 71 29.93 -14.44 -15.46
CA SER A 71 30.49 -14.91 -14.18
C SER A 71 31.92 -14.44 -13.91
N ASN A 72 32.64 -14.02 -14.97
CA ASN A 72 33.98 -13.44 -14.85
C ASN A 72 33.97 -12.04 -14.21
N ASN A 73 32.78 -11.47 -14.03
CA ASN A 73 32.55 -10.41 -13.08
C ASN A 73 32.02 -11.05 -11.79
N GLY A 74 32.92 -11.63 -10.99
CA GLY A 74 32.79 -11.37 -9.56
C GLY A 74 32.69 -9.85 -9.39
N PRO A 75 31.88 -9.33 -8.46
CA PRO A 75 31.58 -7.90 -8.39
C PRO A 75 32.89 -7.10 -8.49
N ASP A 76 33.06 -6.35 -9.59
CA ASP A 76 34.16 -5.41 -9.72
C ASP A 76 33.96 -4.39 -8.59
N PRO A 77 34.86 -4.36 -7.57
CA PRO A 77 34.67 -3.52 -6.41
C PRO A 77 34.64 -2.02 -6.75
N ASN A 78 34.98 -1.64 -7.99
CA ASN A 78 35.00 -0.25 -8.45
C ASN A 78 34.07 0.07 -9.65
N LYS A 79 33.32 -0.90 -10.20
CA LYS A 79 32.30 -0.61 -11.24
C LYS A 79 30.89 -1.10 -10.91
N THR A 80 30.73 -1.96 -9.90
CA THR A 80 29.43 -2.33 -9.32
C THR A 80 29.20 -1.62 -7.97
N LYS A 81 29.73 -0.41 -7.82
CA LYS A 81 29.73 0.36 -6.55
C LYS A 81 28.98 1.70 -6.61
N MET A 82 27.96 1.83 -7.46
CA MET A 82 27.18 3.08 -7.52
C MET A 82 25.65 2.93 -7.49
N ALA A 83 25.08 1.78 -7.10
CA ALA A 83 23.63 1.75 -6.87
C ALA A 83 23.09 0.77 -5.81
N GLU A 84 23.91 0.01 -5.09
CA GLU A 84 23.42 -0.78 -3.95
C GLU A 84 24.38 -0.67 -2.76
N SER A 85 23.78 -0.40 -1.58
CA SER A 85 24.39 -0.39 -0.25
C SER A 85 25.28 0.82 0.09
N SER A 86 24.73 2.03 0.02
CA SER A 86 25.13 3.05 1.00
C SER A 86 23.91 3.86 1.41
N LEU A 87 23.70 3.95 2.71
CA LEU A 87 22.77 4.90 3.28
C LEU A 87 23.27 6.31 2.95
N LEU A 88 22.34 7.20 2.59
CA LEU A 88 22.66 8.61 2.46
C LEU A 88 23.12 9.15 3.81
N ASP A 89 24.15 10.00 3.83
CA ASP A 89 24.63 10.61 5.09
C ASP A 89 23.55 11.46 5.77
N LYS A 90 22.69 12.10 4.97
CA LYS A 90 21.57 12.90 5.43
C LYS A 90 20.25 12.25 5.01
N PRO A 91 19.21 12.34 5.86
CA PRO A 91 17.93 11.78 5.49
C PRO A 91 17.35 12.53 4.29
N TRP A 92 16.78 11.80 3.34
CA TRP A 92 16.17 12.40 2.14
C TRP A 92 14.84 13.11 2.42
N ARG A 93 14.30 12.95 3.63
CA ARG A 93 13.17 13.70 4.18
C ARG A 93 13.37 13.85 5.68
N LYS A 94 13.13 15.06 6.21
CA LYS A 94 13.15 15.28 7.66
C LYS A 94 12.11 14.39 8.33
N PHE A 95 12.53 13.65 9.33
CA PHE A 95 11.68 12.76 10.11
C PHE A 95 12.04 12.89 11.60
N PRO A 96 11.10 12.61 12.53
CA PRO A 96 11.43 12.55 13.95
C PRO A 96 12.58 11.58 14.24
N GLU A 97 13.29 11.83 15.33
CA GLU A 97 14.38 10.95 15.75
C GLU A 97 13.84 9.59 16.19
N PHE A 98 14.60 8.54 15.87
CA PHE A 98 14.29 7.18 16.25
C PHE A 98 14.74 6.91 17.69
N ASN A 99 13.90 7.28 18.66
CA ASN A 99 14.18 7.08 20.09
C ASN A 99 12.90 6.93 20.93
N ALA A 100 13.07 6.46 22.18
CA ALA A 100 11.96 6.17 23.08
C ALA A 100 11.11 7.38 23.42
N GLU A 101 11.74 8.55 23.58
CA GLU A 101 11.05 9.80 23.87
C GLU A 101 10.08 10.17 22.73
N THR A 102 10.55 10.07 21.49
CA THR A 102 9.72 10.32 20.31
C THR A 102 8.57 9.33 20.17
N ALA A 103 8.82 8.04 20.39
CA ALA A 103 7.78 7.02 20.35
C ALA A 103 6.70 7.26 21.40
N ASN A 104 7.09 7.55 22.65
CA ASN A 104 6.16 7.84 23.74
C ASN A 104 5.38 9.12 23.47
N LYS A 105 6.05 10.19 23.04
CA LYS A 105 5.42 11.46 22.70
C LYS A 105 4.36 11.30 21.61
N LEU A 106 4.69 10.65 20.49
CA LEU A 106 3.73 10.42 19.41
C LEU A 106 2.56 9.55 19.87
N LYS A 107 2.81 8.56 20.73
CA LYS A 107 1.76 7.71 21.29
C LYS A 107 0.83 8.52 22.20
N GLU A 108 1.36 9.36 23.08
CA GLU A 108 0.59 10.24 23.98
C GLU A 108 -0.24 11.24 23.17
N GLU A 109 0.35 11.91 22.17
CA GLU A 109 -0.35 12.83 21.27
C GLU A 109 -1.55 12.15 20.58
N LEU A 110 -1.43 10.87 20.20
CA LEU A 110 -2.53 10.10 19.59
C LEU A 110 -3.58 9.61 20.60
N VAL A 111 -3.22 9.43 21.86
CA VAL A 111 -4.18 9.11 22.93
C VAL A 111 -4.99 10.34 23.31
N ASP A 112 -4.33 11.50 23.40
CA ASP A 112 -4.95 12.77 23.78
C ASP A 112 -5.71 13.42 22.63
N TYR A 113 -5.37 13.06 21.39
CA TYR A 113 -6.06 13.49 20.18
C TYR A 113 -7.58 13.28 20.28
N GLY A 114 -8.31 14.31 19.84
CA GLY A 114 -9.71 14.21 19.48
C GLY A 114 -10.08 15.29 18.47
N PRO A 115 -11.03 15.01 17.57
CA PRO A 115 -11.59 16.03 16.70
C PRO A 115 -12.08 17.22 17.52
N ASP A 116 -11.95 18.42 16.95
CA ASP A 116 -12.38 19.65 17.59
C ASP A 116 -13.86 19.61 17.98
N SER A 117 -14.17 20.14 19.16
CA SER A 117 -15.53 20.07 19.72
C SER A 117 -16.57 20.74 18.84
N GLU A 118 -16.17 21.74 18.06
CA GLU A 118 -17.04 22.48 17.13
C GLU A 118 -17.54 21.59 15.98
N THR A 119 -16.79 20.52 15.64
CA THR A 119 -17.19 19.56 14.61
C THR A 119 -18.34 18.65 15.04
N GLY A 120 -18.55 18.48 16.35
CA GLY A 120 -19.48 17.49 16.90
C GLY A 120 -19.09 16.03 16.59
N VAL A 121 -17.90 15.79 16.04
CA VAL A 121 -17.40 14.46 15.70
C VAL A 121 -16.65 13.85 16.89
N THR A 122 -16.95 12.59 17.20
CA THR A 122 -16.33 11.90 18.36
C THR A 122 -15.05 11.14 18.02
N ALA A 123 -14.87 10.78 16.75
CA ALA A 123 -13.67 10.12 16.25
C ALA A 123 -13.49 10.35 14.75
N ALA A 124 -12.25 10.55 14.31
CA ALA A 124 -11.91 10.63 12.90
C ALA A 124 -11.99 9.25 12.22
N ASN A 125 -12.69 9.13 11.10
CA ASN A 125 -12.76 7.87 10.34
C ASN A 125 -11.78 7.89 9.18
N VAL A 126 -10.80 6.98 9.22
CA VAL A 126 -9.78 6.82 8.17
C VAL A 126 -10.05 5.53 7.40
N LEU A 127 -10.32 5.64 6.10
CA LEU A 127 -10.57 4.50 5.22
C LEU A 127 -9.27 3.95 4.64
N LEU A 128 -9.03 2.64 4.82
CA LEU A 128 -7.90 1.93 4.23
C LEU A 128 -8.33 1.30 2.91
N ILE A 129 -7.68 1.66 1.80
CA ILE A 129 -7.96 1.13 0.45
C ILE A 129 -6.67 0.62 -0.16
N GLY A 130 -6.71 -0.49 -0.90
CA GLY A 130 -5.51 -1.04 -1.52
C GLY A 130 -5.69 -2.47 -2.00
N GLN A 131 -4.73 -2.96 -2.78
CA GLN A 131 -4.72 -4.33 -3.32
C GLN A 131 -4.80 -5.40 -2.22
N ILE A 132 -5.19 -6.62 -2.60
CA ILE A 132 -4.97 -7.78 -1.73
C ILE A 132 -3.48 -7.87 -1.37
N GLY A 133 -3.20 -8.20 -0.12
CA GLY A 133 -1.83 -8.37 0.35
C GLY A 133 -1.05 -7.07 0.54
N ALA A 134 -1.59 -5.89 0.19
CA ALA A 134 -0.88 -4.62 0.38
C ALA A 134 -0.63 -4.24 1.86
N GLY A 135 -1.28 -4.93 2.81
CA GLY A 135 -1.04 -4.74 4.24
C GLY A 135 -2.05 -3.85 4.96
N LYS A 136 -3.29 -3.68 4.45
CA LYS A 136 -4.36 -2.90 5.11
C LYS A 136 -4.68 -3.41 6.52
N SER A 137 -5.07 -4.69 6.63
CA SER A 137 -5.39 -5.32 7.90
C SER A 137 -4.15 -5.47 8.79
N SER A 138 -2.97 -5.67 8.19
CA SER A 138 -1.69 -5.68 8.91
C SER A 138 -1.37 -4.32 9.52
N PHE A 139 -1.65 -3.21 8.83
CA PHE A 139 -1.50 -1.87 9.38
C PHE A 139 -2.38 -1.67 10.61
N PHE A 140 -3.66 -2.05 10.54
CA PHE A 140 -4.54 -2.01 11.71
C PHE A 140 -3.99 -2.85 12.88
N ASN A 141 -3.57 -4.09 12.60
CA ASN A 141 -2.98 -4.96 13.62
C ASN A 141 -1.71 -4.34 14.22
N SER A 142 -0.90 -3.67 13.39
CA SER A 142 0.32 -3.01 13.84
C SER A 142 0.00 -1.86 14.78
N VAL A 143 -0.88 -0.93 14.38
CA VAL A 143 -1.39 0.13 15.26
C VAL A 143 -1.93 -0.46 16.56
N ASN A 144 -2.83 -1.45 16.49
CA ASN A 144 -3.40 -2.08 17.66
C ASN A 144 -2.34 -2.75 18.56
N SER A 145 -1.25 -3.25 18.01
CA SER A 145 -0.15 -3.85 18.77
C SER A 145 0.61 -2.83 19.61
N ILE A 146 0.89 -1.64 19.05
CA ILE A 146 1.54 -0.52 19.74
C ILE A 146 0.74 -0.08 20.98
N PHE A 147 -0.56 0.12 20.79
CA PHE A 147 -1.45 0.55 21.87
C PHE A 147 -1.76 -0.57 22.88
N ARG A 148 -1.54 -1.85 22.50
CA ARG A 148 -1.66 -2.99 23.41
C ARG A 148 -0.37 -3.36 24.12
N GLY A 149 0.78 -2.86 23.67
CA GLY A 149 2.10 -3.24 24.17
C GLY A 149 2.51 -4.68 23.83
N LYS A 150 1.87 -5.30 22.83
CA LYS A 150 2.19 -6.67 22.36
C LYS A 150 1.68 -6.89 20.95
N ILE A 151 2.30 -7.80 20.21
CA ILE A 151 1.84 -8.21 18.87
C ILE A 151 0.43 -8.80 18.95
N THR A 152 -0.45 -8.37 18.05
CA THR A 152 -1.87 -8.76 17.99
C THR A 152 -2.32 -9.07 16.57
N SER A 153 -3.33 -9.94 16.43
CA SER A 153 -3.94 -10.30 15.15
C SER A 153 -5.47 -10.24 15.25
N LYS A 154 -6.01 -9.03 15.46
CA LYS A 154 -7.45 -8.83 15.62
C LYS A 154 -8.18 -8.72 14.28
N ALA A 155 -7.58 -8.10 13.28
CA ALA A 155 -8.03 -8.22 11.89
C ALA A 155 -7.38 -9.45 11.25
N ARG A 156 -8.11 -10.10 10.33
CA ARG A 156 -7.57 -11.24 9.57
C ARG A 156 -6.52 -10.73 8.57
N SER A 157 -5.26 -11.06 8.80
CA SER A 157 -4.14 -10.74 7.91
C SER A 157 -3.47 -12.04 7.42
N GLY A 158 -3.01 -12.05 6.17
CA GLY A 158 -2.36 -13.19 5.52
C GLY A 158 -2.31 -13.05 3.99
N SER A 159 -1.48 -13.86 3.34
CA SER A 159 -1.37 -13.92 1.87
C SER A 159 -2.19 -15.09 1.35
N PHE A 160 -3.29 -14.82 0.66
CA PHE A 160 -4.12 -15.81 -0.02
C PHE A 160 -4.48 -15.29 -1.42
N GLU A 161 -4.81 -16.20 -2.35
CA GLU A 161 -5.20 -15.86 -3.74
C GLU A 161 -6.47 -15.00 -3.83
N HIS A 162 -7.30 -14.97 -2.78
CA HIS A 162 -8.52 -14.16 -2.69
C HIS A 162 -8.53 -13.27 -1.43
N SER A 163 -9.29 -12.16 -1.46
CA SER A 163 -9.33 -11.21 -0.34
C SER A 163 -9.82 -11.88 0.94
N LEU A 164 -8.97 -11.91 1.97
CA LEU A 164 -9.33 -12.39 3.31
C LEU A 164 -10.33 -11.50 4.03
N THR A 165 -10.30 -10.20 3.73
CA THR A 165 -11.27 -9.22 4.22
C THR A 165 -12.45 -9.23 3.26
N THR A 166 -13.55 -9.85 3.68
CA THR A 166 -14.83 -9.87 2.95
C THR A 166 -15.89 -9.00 3.62
N VAL A 167 -15.51 -8.34 4.71
CA VAL A 167 -16.40 -7.54 5.58
C VAL A 167 -15.79 -6.16 5.74
N TYR A 168 -16.60 -5.11 5.54
CA TYR A 168 -16.25 -3.75 5.91
C TYR A 168 -16.24 -3.62 7.44
N ARG A 169 -15.12 -3.13 7.99
CA ARG A 169 -14.90 -3.11 9.43
C ARG A 169 -14.42 -1.75 9.89
N LYS A 170 -15.15 -1.13 10.81
CA LYS A 170 -14.73 0.10 11.50
C LYS A 170 -14.09 -0.27 12.84
N TYR A 171 -12.76 -0.27 12.91
CA TYR A 171 -12.04 -0.70 14.11
C TYR A 171 -11.70 0.46 15.03
N ASN A 172 -12.09 0.32 16.30
CA ASN A 172 -11.59 1.15 17.39
C ASN A 172 -10.31 0.54 17.98
N VAL A 173 -9.34 1.40 18.26
CA VAL A 173 -8.09 1.05 18.94
C VAL A 173 -8.19 1.52 20.39
N LYS A 174 -7.83 0.65 21.33
CA LYS A 174 -7.86 0.94 22.77
C LYS A 174 -6.45 0.88 23.31
N ASP A 175 -6.01 1.97 23.93
CA ASP A 175 -4.76 1.98 24.68
C ASP A 175 -4.92 1.14 25.95
N HIS A 176 -4.00 0.19 26.13
CA HIS A 176 -4.04 -0.73 27.26
C HIS A 176 -3.70 -0.04 28.58
N ASN A 177 -2.80 0.95 28.56
CA ASN A 177 -2.27 1.59 29.76
C ASN A 177 -3.29 2.53 30.39
N SER A 178 -3.86 3.43 29.59
CA SER A 178 -4.87 4.41 30.04
C SER A 178 -6.30 3.84 30.04
N GLY A 179 -6.54 2.77 29.29
CA GLY A 179 -7.90 2.26 29.05
C GLY A 179 -8.73 3.15 28.12
N GLN A 180 -8.16 4.22 27.58
CA GLN A 180 -8.83 5.12 26.65
C GLN A 180 -8.93 4.50 25.25
N THR A 181 -10.01 4.82 24.56
CA THR A 181 -10.17 4.47 23.14
C THR A 181 -9.71 5.67 22.33
N LEU A 182 -8.81 5.43 21.37
CA LEU A 182 -8.35 6.48 20.46
C LEU A 182 -9.56 7.04 19.72
N LYS A 183 -9.56 8.36 19.53
CA LYS A 183 -10.56 9.04 18.71
C LYS A 183 -10.21 9.00 17.22
N ILE A 184 -9.52 7.94 16.78
CA ILE A 184 -9.24 7.64 15.38
C ILE A 184 -9.73 6.21 15.12
N ARG A 185 -10.58 6.06 14.12
CA ARG A 185 -11.18 4.79 13.69
C ARG A 185 -10.61 4.38 12.34
N LEU A 186 -10.03 3.18 12.30
CA LEU A 186 -9.49 2.60 11.07
C LEU A 186 -10.57 1.75 10.40
N CYS A 187 -11.01 2.18 9.23
CA CYS A 187 -12.03 1.53 8.43
C CYS A 187 -11.36 0.63 7.39
N ASP A 188 -11.33 -0.68 7.64
CA ASP A 188 -10.71 -1.68 6.76
C ASP A 188 -11.72 -2.17 5.70
N THR A 189 -11.23 -2.32 4.47
CA THR A 189 -12.03 -2.70 3.30
C THR A 189 -11.51 -3.97 2.63
N ARG A 190 -12.35 -4.58 1.79
CA ARG A 190 -11.93 -5.67 0.90
C ARG A 190 -10.81 -5.20 -0.02
N GLY A 191 -9.85 -6.07 -0.32
CA GLY A 191 -8.77 -5.75 -1.24
C GLY A 191 -9.25 -5.55 -2.68
N LEU A 192 -8.57 -4.67 -3.41
CA LEU A 192 -8.77 -4.51 -4.85
C LEU A 192 -8.29 -5.76 -5.58
N GLU A 193 -9.08 -6.21 -6.56
CA GLU A 193 -8.82 -7.36 -7.42
C GLU A 193 -8.99 -6.92 -8.89
N GLU A 194 -8.24 -7.53 -9.81
CA GLU A 194 -8.32 -7.16 -11.23
C GLU A 194 -9.66 -7.50 -11.87
N ASP A 195 -10.23 -8.64 -11.48
CA ASP A 195 -11.47 -9.17 -12.05
C ASP A 195 -12.72 -8.71 -11.27
N PHE A 196 -12.51 -7.97 -10.18
CA PHE A 196 -13.58 -7.40 -9.38
C PHE A 196 -13.49 -5.88 -9.38
N THR A 197 -14.28 -5.25 -10.26
CA THR A 197 -14.45 -3.80 -10.23
C THR A 197 -15.33 -3.42 -9.06
N ILE A 198 -14.80 -2.64 -8.11
CA ILE A 198 -15.62 -2.00 -7.08
C ILE A 198 -16.68 -1.14 -7.78
N ASP A 199 -17.94 -1.34 -7.39
CA ASP A 199 -19.02 -0.49 -7.86
C ASP A 199 -18.76 0.95 -7.39
N SER A 200 -18.73 1.88 -8.34
CA SER A 200 -18.51 3.30 -8.07
C SER A 200 -19.55 3.91 -7.12
N GLN A 201 -20.74 3.32 -7.03
CA GLN A 201 -21.76 3.70 -6.06
C GLN A 201 -21.45 3.17 -4.67
N GLU A 202 -20.95 1.94 -4.54
CA GLU A 202 -20.58 1.35 -3.26
C GLU A 202 -19.48 2.16 -2.56
N ILE A 203 -18.41 2.54 -3.27
CA ILE A 203 -17.37 3.39 -2.68
C ILE A 203 -17.92 4.76 -2.25
N SER A 204 -18.86 5.33 -3.03
CA SER A 204 -19.51 6.59 -2.67
C SER A 204 -20.28 6.44 -1.36
N HIS A 205 -21.07 5.36 -1.22
CA HIS A 205 -21.79 5.05 0.01
C HIS A 205 -20.86 4.81 1.21
N ILE A 206 -19.68 4.21 1.02
CA ILE A 206 -18.68 4.08 2.09
C ILE A 206 -18.17 5.46 2.50
N LEU A 207 -17.74 6.28 1.55
CA LEU A 207 -17.20 7.62 1.79
C LEU A 207 -18.23 8.53 2.50
N ASP A 208 -19.49 8.45 2.07
CA ASP A 208 -20.60 9.23 2.60
C ASP A 208 -21.12 8.70 3.94
N GLY A 209 -20.59 7.57 4.45
CA GLY A 209 -20.99 7.01 5.74
C GLY A 209 -22.30 6.24 5.72
N ASN A 210 -22.83 5.90 4.54
CA ASN A 210 -24.08 5.13 4.40
C ASN A 210 -23.91 3.65 4.76
N VAL A 211 -22.69 3.11 4.69
CA VAL A 211 -22.41 1.70 4.94
C VAL A 211 -22.17 1.44 6.44
N PRO A 212 -22.95 0.54 7.07
CA PRO A 212 -22.79 0.21 8.49
C PRO A 212 -21.53 -0.63 8.76
N ASP A 213 -21.02 -0.59 9.99
CA ASP A 213 -19.96 -1.52 10.42
C ASP A 213 -20.41 -2.97 10.24
N ARG A 214 -19.47 -3.83 9.86
CA ARG A 214 -19.66 -5.27 9.60
C ARG A 214 -20.51 -5.60 8.38
N TYR A 215 -20.70 -4.67 7.46
CA TYR A 215 -21.31 -4.97 6.17
C TYR A 215 -20.48 -6.03 5.42
N GLN A 216 -21.14 -7.10 4.98
CA GLN A 216 -20.55 -8.17 4.19
C GLN A 216 -20.67 -7.81 2.71
N PHE A 217 -19.53 -7.65 2.03
CA PHE A 217 -19.52 -7.36 0.59
C PHE A 217 -20.17 -8.51 -0.18
N ASN A 218 -21.09 -8.18 -1.08
CA ASN A 218 -21.76 -9.14 -1.94
C ASN A 218 -21.36 -8.92 -3.41
N PRO A 219 -20.56 -9.82 -4.01
CA PRO A 219 -20.16 -9.68 -5.41
C PRO A 219 -21.30 -9.85 -6.40
N SER A 220 -22.42 -10.43 -5.98
CA SER A 220 -23.56 -10.74 -6.85
C SER A 220 -24.68 -9.69 -6.79
N ALA A 221 -24.65 -8.76 -5.84
CA ALA A 221 -25.67 -7.72 -5.71
C ALA A 221 -25.05 -6.41 -5.21
N PRO A 222 -25.33 -5.27 -5.87
CA PRO A 222 -24.78 -3.98 -5.46
C PRO A 222 -25.35 -3.50 -4.12
N PHE A 223 -24.57 -2.72 -3.38
CA PHE A 223 -25.05 -2.02 -2.19
C PHE A 223 -25.91 -0.82 -2.58
N THR A 224 -27.19 -0.83 -2.20
CA THR A 224 -28.18 0.21 -2.54
C THR A 224 -28.93 0.72 -1.32
N THR A 225 -29.76 1.77 -1.49
CA THR A 225 -30.63 2.34 -0.44
C THR A 225 -31.64 1.36 0.16
N GLU A 226 -31.92 0.26 -0.53
CA GLU A 226 -32.82 -0.82 -0.09
C GLU A 226 -32.07 -1.93 0.67
N THR A 227 -30.74 -1.84 0.76
CA THR A 227 -29.95 -2.83 1.48
C THR A 227 -30.20 -2.73 2.98
N PHE A 228 -30.42 -3.87 3.63
CA PHE A 228 -30.63 -3.91 5.07
C PHE A 228 -29.47 -3.25 5.83
N GLY A 229 -29.80 -2.29 6.70
CA GLY A 229 -28.81 -1.52 7.48
C GLY A 229 -28.25 -0.28 6.77
N PHE A 230 -28.72 0.06 5.57
CA PHE A 230 -28.33 1.31 4.90
C PHE A 230 -28.64 2.54 5.76
N ILE A 231 -27.62 3.35 6.04
CA ILE A 231 -27.75 4.58 6.82
C ILE A 231 -28.19 5.70 5.86
N ARG A 232 -29.45 6.10 5.94
CA ARG A 232 -30.05 7.06 4.98
C ARG A 232 -29.49 8.48 5.09
N ASN A 233 -29.35 8.97 6.32
CA ASN A 233 -28.92 10.34 6.61
C ASN A 233 -27.70 10.30 7.54
N PRO A 234 -26.51 9.92 7.03
CA PRO A 234 -25.30 9.86 7.84
C PRO A 234 -24.90 11.25 8.34
N HIS A 235 -24.55 11.34 9.62
CA HIS A 235 -23.98 12.54 10.21
C HIS A 235 -22.51 12.71 9.80
N LEU A 236 -21.92 13.87 10.07
CA LEU A 236 -20.50 14.11 9.76
C LEU A 236 -19.61 13.00 10.35
N GLY A 237 -19.82 12.61 11.61
CA GLY A 237 -19.06 11.55 12.28
C GLY A 237 -19.27 10.13 11.73
N ASP A 238 -20.21 9.90 10.81
CA ASP A 238 -20.39 8.62 10.11
C ASP A 238 -19.56 8.54 8.82
N ARG A 239 -19.22 9.70 8.24
CA ARG A 239 -18.49 9.85 6.97
C ARG A 239 -17.02 9.49 7.13
N ILE A 240 -16.36 9.26 6.00
CA ILE A 240 -14.90 9.15 5.96
C ILE A 240 -14.28 10.55 5.94
N HIS A 241 -13.29 10.79 6.80
CA HIS A 241 -12.62 12.07 6.93
C HIS A 241 -11.25 12.08 6.25
N CYS A 242 -10.62 10.92 6.07
CA CYS A 242 -9.39 10.77 5.29
C CYS A 242 -9.31 9.37 4.68
N VAL A 243 -8.67 9.25 3.52
CA VAL A 243 -8.41 7.96 2.87
C VAL A 243 -6.91 7.69 2.84
N ALA A 244 -6.51 6.52 3.33
CA ALA A 244 -5.14 6.00 3.16
C ALA A 244 -5.11 4.89 2.11
N PHE A 245 -4.45 5.18 0.98
CA PHE A 245 -4.10 4.17 -0.01
C PHE A 245 -2.92 3.34 0.50
N VAL A 246 -3.17 2.08 0.81
CA VAL A 246 -2.14 1.12 1.22
C VAL A 246 -1.58 0.45 -0.02
N VAL A 247 -0.29 0.70 -0.30
CA VAL A 247 0.41 0.25 -1.49
C VAL A 247 1.61 -0.58 -1.09
N ASP A 248 1.78 -1.73 -1.74
CA ASP A 248 2.94 -2.60 -1.56
C ASP A 248 4.16 -2.02 -2.30
N GLY A 249 5.13 -1.54 -1.52
CA GLY A 249 6.37 -0.95 -2.00
C GLY A 249 7.24 -1.89 -2.81
N SER A 250 7.16 -3.20 -2.58
CA SER A 250 8.00 -4.18 -3.28
C SER A 250 7.46 -4.57 -4.67
N THR A 251 6.29 -4.05 -5.05
CA THR A 251 5.63 -4.38 -6.32
C THR A 251 5.23 -3.14 -7.12
N ILE A 252 5.74 -1.96 -6.77
CA ILE A 252 5.40 -0.69 -7.43
C ILE A 252 5.72 -0.64 -8.93
N ASP A 253 6.69 -1.45 -9.38
CA ASP A 253 7.07 -1.54 -10.79
C ASP A 253 6.08 -2.36 -11.63
N VAL A 254 5.28 -3.20 -10.99
CA VAL A 254 4.42 -4.20 -11.64
C VAL A 254 2.96 -4.08 -11.22
N ILE A 255 2.54 -2.90 -10.72
CA ILE A 255 1.14 -2.67 -10.37
C ILE A 255 0.28 -2.81 -11.64
N PRO A 256 -0.73 -3.70 -11.66
CA PRO A 256 -1.57 -3.89 -12.82
C PRO A 256 -2.31 -2.60 -13.22
N GLU A 257 -2.36 -2.31 -14.53
CA GLU A 257 -3.00 -1.08 -15.04
C GLU A 257 -4.48 -0.96 -14.62
N LYS A 258 -5.19 -2.10 -14.55
CA LYS A 258 -6.58 -2.16 -14.06
C LYS A 258 -6.70 -1.64 -12.62
N ILE A 259 -5.77 -2.03 -11.74
CA ILE A 259 -5.76 -1.57 -10.35
C ILE A 259 -5.47 -0.07 -10.29
N LEU A 260 -4.49 0.43 -11.06
CA LEU A 260 -4.21 1.87 -11.12
C LEU A 260 -5.42 2.67 -11.60
N LYS A 261 -6.16 2.15 -12.59
CA LYS A 261 -7.43 2.76 -13.05
C LYS A 261 -8.48 2.77 -11.95
N GLN A 262 -8.63 1.69 -11.19
CA GLN A 262 -9.54 1.63 -10.05
C GLN A 262 -9.14 2.64 -8.96
N MET A 263 -7.85 2.72 -8.61
CA MET A 263 -7.33 3.72 -7.67
C MET A 263 -7.68 5.13 -8.11
N LYS A 264 -7.36 5.50 -9.36
CA LYS A 264 -7.69 6.83 -9.92
C LYS A 264 -9.19 7.12 -9.94
N ALA A 265 -10.02 6.12 -10.25
CA ALA A 265 -11.48 6.27 -10.19
C ALA A 265 -11.97 6.58 -8.76
N MET A 266 -11.40 5.92 -7.76
CA MET A 266 -11.69 6.20 -6.34
C MET A 266 -11.17 7.58 -5.91
N GLN A 267 -9.96 7.97 -6.33
CA GLN A 267 -9.42 9.32 -6.08
C GLN A 267 -10.36 10.40 -6.62
N SER A 268 -10.94 10.21 -7.81
CA SER A 268 -11.93 11.15 -8.37
C SER A 268 -13.15 11.34 -7.46
N ARG A 269 -13.65 10.26 -6.84
CA ARG A 269 -14.78 10.32 -5.89
C ARG A 269 -14.42 11.02 -4.58
N MET A 270 -13.19 10.85 -4.12
CA MET A 270 -12.66 11.53 -2.93
C MET A 270 -12.48 13.02 -3.20
N ASN A 271 -11.89 13.39 -4.35
CA ASN A 271 -11.70 14.77 -4.78
C ASN A 271 -13.02 15.52 -4.93
N GLN A 272 -14.06 14.88 -5.47
CA GLN A 272 -15.41 15.46 -5.55
C GLN A 272 -16.00 15.85 -4.18
N ARG A 273 -15.53 15.20 -3.11
CA ARG A 273 -15.93 15.45 -1.73
C ARG A 273 -14.92 16.28 -0.95
N ASN A 274 -13.79 16.64 -1.57
CA ASN A 274 -12.61 17.21 -0.91
C ASN A 274 -12.04 16.34 0.23
N ILE A 275 -12.21 15.02 0.15
CA ILE A 275 -11.64 14.12 1.17
C ILE A 275 -10.12 14.01 0.95
N PRO A 276 -9.29 14.32 1.96
CA PRO A 276 -7.83 14.24 1.86
C PRO A 276 -7.37 12.79 1.72
N GLN A 277 -6.24 12.62 1.03
CA GLN A 277 -5.67 11.33 0.67
C GLN A 277 -4.20 11.26 1.05
N VAL A 278 -3.81 10.12 1.65
CA VAL A 278 -2.41 9.76 1.91
C VAL A 278 -2.11 8.39 1.30
N VAL A 279 -0.83 8.09 1.13
CA VAL A 279 -0.36 6.75 0.74
C VAL A 279 0.43 6.16 1.88
N TYR A 280 0.05 4.98 2.36
CA TYR A 280 0.88 4.14 3.21
C TYR A 280 1.64 3.17 2.33
N LEU A 281 2.93 3.43 2.14
CA LEU A 281 3.81 2.58 1.34
C LEU A 281 4.45 1.53 2.25
N THR A 282 4.00 0.29 2.11
CA THR A 282 4.34 -0.84 3.00
C THR A 282 5.41 -1.74 2.36
N LYS A 283 5.92 -2.72 3.12
CA LYS A 283 6.84 -3.77 2.65
C LYS A 283 8.15 -3.26 2.03
N LEU A 284 8.61 -2.11 2.51
CA LEU A 284 9.85 -1.48 2.07
C LEU A 284 11.09 -2.18 2.60
N ASP A 285 10.94 -3.00 3.65
CA ASP A 285 11.91 -4.01 4.09
C ASP A 285 12.31 -4.96 2.96
N LYS A 286 11.38 -5.33 2.07
CA LYS A 286 11.68 -6.17 0.89
C LYS A 286 12.39 -5.43 -0.25
N VAL A 287 12.36 -4.09 -0.21
CA VAL A 287 13.01 -3.22 -1.21
C VAL A 287 14.43 -2.89 -0.78
N CYS A 288 14.68 -2.77 0.52
CA CYS A 288 15.98 -2.39 1.06
C CYS A 288 16.35 -3.29 2.25
N PRO A 289 17.36 -4.18 2.10
CA PRO A 289 17.80 -5.06 3.19
C PRO A 289 18.21 -4.31 4.47
N MET A 290 18.77 -3.11 4.34
CA MET A 290 19.11 -2.26 5.50
C MET A 290 17.86 -1.85 6.30
N VAL A 291 16.71 -1.70 5.65
CA VAL A 291 15.41 -1.41 6.31
C VAL A 291 14.80 -2.67 6.91
N GLU A 292 15.05 -3.84 6.32
CA GLU A 292 14.68 -5.14 6.92
C GLU A 292 15.39 -5.33 8.26
N GLU A 293 16.70 -5.07 8.29
CA GLU A 293 17.55 -5.14 9.48
C GLU A 293 17.21 -4.07 10.52
N ASP A 294 17.07 -2.80 10.10
CA ASP A 294 16.72 -1.68 10.97
C ASP A 294 15.79 -0.68 10.26
N ALA A 295 14.55 -0.59 10.76
CA ALA A 295 13.56 0.35 10.24
C ALA A 295 13.99 1.83 10.36
N GLY A 296 14.97 2.17 11.20
CA GLY A 296 15.56 3.50 11.31
C GLY A 296 16.25 3.98 10.03
N HIS A 297 16.60 3.05 9.12
CA HIS A 297 17.21 3.37 7.83
C HIS A 297 16.22 3.81 6.74
N MET A 298 14.90 3.81 7.03
CA MET A 298 13.84 4.15 6.09
C MET A 298 14.10 5.45 5.32
N PHE A 299 14.53 6.50 6.02
CA PHE A 299 14.74 7.83 5.45
C PHE A 299 16.16 8.09 4.96
N HIS A 300 17.04 7.09 5.02
CA HIS A 300 18.40 7.17 4.53
C HIS A 300 18.63 6.30 3.28
N SER A 301 17.72 5.38 2.96
CA SER A 301 17.83 4.56 1.75
C SER A 301 17.36 5.32 0.49
N SER A 302 18.23 5.39 -0.53
CA SER A 302 17.90 5.97 -1.83
C SER A 302 16.83 5.16 -2.58
N ALA A 303 16.86 3.84 -2.46
CA ALA A 303 15.86 2.96 -3.06
C ALA A 303 14.46 3.24 -2.51
N ILE A 304 14.34 3.51 -1.21
CA ILE A 304 13.06 3.90 -0.60
C ILE A 304 12.62 5.29 -1.10
N ARG A 305 13.55 6.25 -1.22
CA ARG A 305 13.24 7.57 -1.80
C ARG A 305 12.69 7.45 -3.22
N GLU A 306 13.31 6.62 -4.05
CA GLU A 306 12.87 6.38 -5.43
C GLU A 306 11.49 5.70 -5.48
N ALA A 307 11.24 4.73 -4.60
CA ALA A 307 9.92 4.11 -4.47
C ALA A 307 8.83 5.12 -4.10
N VAL A 308 9.14 6.02 -3.16
CA VAL A 308 8.27 7.12 -2.74
C VAL A 308 8.01 8.12 -3.88
N ASP A 309 9.06 8.52 -4.61
CA ASP A 309 8.94 9.44 -5.74
C ASP A 309 8.06 8.84 -6.85
N LYS A 310 8.30 7.56 -7.18
CA LYS A 310 7.53 6.86 -8.21
C LYS A 310 6.05 6.77 -7.86
N ILE A 311 5.70 6.38 -6.64
CA ILE A 311 4.29 6.25 -6.28
C ILE A 311 3.60 7.61 -6.14
N ALA A 312 4.33 8.65 -5.70
CA ALA A 312 3.83 10.03 -5.70
C ALA A 312 3.42 10.47 -7.11
N ASP A 313 4.29 10.24 -8.10
CA ASP A 313 4.04 10.58 -9.51
C ASP A 313 2.86 9.78 -10.09
N VAL A 314 2.80 8.47 -9.82
CA VAL A 314 1.72 7.58 -10.32
C VAL A 314 0.36 7.99 -9.75
N MET A 315 0.31 8.32 -8.46
CA MET A 315 -0.91 8.70 -7.75
C MET A 315 -1.27 10.19 -7.94
N GLY A 316 -0.35 11.00 -8.48
CA GLY A 316 -0.53 12.45 -8.62
C GLY A 316 -0.64 13.17 -7.28
N LEU A 317 0.08 12.70 -6.26
CA LEU A 317 0.05 13.26 -4.90
C LEU A 317 1.39 13.93 -4.55
N PRO A 318 1.40 14.95 -3.69
CA PRO A 318 2.65 15.50 -3.16
C PRO A 318 3.48 14.40 -2.48
N ARG A 319 4.81 14.44 -2.66
CA ARG A 319 5.73 13.45 -2.05
C ARG A 319 5.52 13.34 -0.53
N GLY A 320 5.24 14.46 0.14
CA GLY A 320 4.98 14.50 1.59
C GLY A 320 3.74 13.71 2.04
N PHE A 321 2.84 13.35 1.12
CA PHE A 321 1.62 12.58 1.42
C PHE A 321 1.84 11.07 1.22
N VAL A 322 3.01 10.68 0.69
CA VAL A 322 3.45 9.29 0.61
C VAL A 322 4.31 8.98 1.83
N LEU A 323 3.78 8.13 2.70
CA LEU A 323 4.30 7.82 4.02
C LEU A 323 4.87 6.39 3.98
N PRO A 324 6.22 6.24 3.92
CA PRO A 324 6.84 4.94 4.01
C PRO A 324 6.70 4.39 5.42
N ILE A 325 6.19 3.17 5.54
CA ILE A 325 5.99 2.51 6.82
C ILE A 325 6.42 1.04 6.73
N LYS A 326 6.74 0.45 7.89
CA LYS A 326 6.89 -0.98 8.07
C LYS A 326 5.77 -1.45 8.99
N ASN A 327 5.07 -2.52 8.62
CA ASN A 327 4.05 -3.13 9.48
C ASN A 327 4.69 -4.26 10.29
N TYR A 328 4.12 -4.57 11.44
CA TYR A 328 4.42 -5.80 12.15
C TYR A 328 3.87 -6.99 11.36
N GLU A 329 4.76 -7.80 10.79
CA GLU A 329 4.41 -8.99 10.01
C GLU A 329 5.24 -10.20 10.45
N SER A 330 6.55 -10.06 10.52
CA SER A 330 7.48 -11.14 10.93
C SER A 330 7.90 -11.01 12.39
N GLU A 331 7.79 -9.82 12.97
CA GLU A 331 8.23 -9.53 14.32
C GLU A 331 7.31 -10.15 15.38
N THR A 332 7.92 -10.71 16.42
CA THR A 332 7.21 -11.29 17.57
C THR A 332 7.20 -10.38 18.78
N ILE A 333 7.98 -9.29 18.75
CA ILE A 333 8.14 -8.28 19.79
C ILE A 333 8.03 -6.91 19.12
N LEU A 334 7.54 -5.90 19.85
CA LEU A 334 7.50 -4.54 19.35
C LEU A 334 8.91 -3.97 19.15
N ASP A 335 9.07 -3.22 18.07
CA ASP A 335 10.26 -2.49 17.68
C ASP A 335 9.95 -0.98 17.67
N GLN A 336 10.82 -0.21 18.30
CA GLN A 336 10.62 1.22 18.47
C GLN A 336 10.63 2.00 17.16
N ASN A 337 11.44 1.58 16.18
CA ASN A 337 11.56 2.30 14.92
C ASN A 337 10.33 2.05 14.06
N ILE A 338 9.80 0.82 14.08
CA ILE A 338 8.50 0.48 13.49
C ILE A 338 7.37 1.30 14.15
N ASP A 339 7.36 1.41 15.48
CA ASP A 339 6.35 2.20 16.21
C ASP A 339 6.32 3.64 15.75
N ILE A 340 7.48 4.31 15.67
CA ILE A 340 7.58 5.72 15.28
C ILE A 340 7.07 5.94 13.85
N LEU A 341 7.40 5.04 12.91
CA LEU A 341 6.91 5.12 11.53
C LEU A 341 5.37 5.07 11.47
N ILE A 342 4.77 4.12 12.18
CA ILE A 342 3.32 3.91 12.19
C ILE A 342 2.60 5.04 12.91
N LEU A 343 3.08 5.43 14.10
CA LEU A 343 2.48 6.50 14.90
C LEU A 343 2.55 7.83 14.16
N LYS A 344 3.69 8.15 13.54
CA LYS A 344 3.81 9.39 12.76
C LYS A 344 2.89 9.41 11.54
N ALA A 345 2.75 8.28 10.85
CA ALA A 345 1.84 8.15 9.73
C ALA A 345 0.37 8.32 10.17
N LEU A 346 -0.02 7.67 11.27
CA LEU A 346 -1.37 7.79 11.84
C LEU A 346 -1.67 9.23 12.28
N LYS A 347 -0.70 9.89 12.92
CA LYS A 347 -0.84 11.29 13.35
C LYS A 347 -1.05 12.23 12.17
N GLN A 348 -0.22 12.14 11.13
CA GLN A 348 -0.37 13.00 9.95
C GLN A 348 -1.73 12.80 9.26
N THR A 349 -2.23 11.57 9.23
CA THR A 349 -3.55 11.25 8.69
C THR A 349 -4.68 11.81 9.55
N ALA A 350 -4.51 11.84 10.88
CA ALA A 350 -5.47 12.48 11.79
C ALA A 350 -5.47 14.00 11.61
N ASP A 351 -4.29 14.62 11.50
CA ASP A 351 -4.16 16.06 11.24
C ASP A 351 -4.90 16.44 9.93
N PHE A 352 -4.77 15.65 8.86
CA PHE A 352 -5.52 15.88 7.61
C PHE A 352 -7.04 15.66 7.75
N ALA A 353 -7.45 14.72 8.59
CA ALA A 353 -8.87 14.49 8.85
C ALA A 353 -9.50 15.69 9.57
N ASP A 354 -8.78 16.35 10.47
CA ASP A 354 -9.23 17.56 11.16
C ASP A 354 -9.43 18.72 10.18
N ASP A 355 -8.41 19.01 9.35
CA ASP A 355 -8.50 20.05 8.30
C ASP A 355 -9.77 19.88 7.45
N TYR A 356 -10.09 18.63 7.09
CA TYR A 356 -11.31 18.31 6.34
C TYR A 356 -12.59 18.57 7.16
N MET A 357 -12.65 18.10 8.41
CA MET A 357 -13.84 18.25 9.25
C MET A 357 -14.14 19.72 9.54
N GLU A 358 -13.12 20.54 9.81
CA GLU A 358 -13.25 21.99 9.99
C GLU A 358 -13.88 22.63 8.74
N GLU A 359 -13.35 22.33 7.55
CA GLU A 359 -13.88 22.85 6.29
C GLU A 359 -15.34 22.42 6.05
N GLN A 360 -15.73 21.20 6.44
CA GLN A 360 -17.12 20.76 6.34
C GLN A 360 -18.05 21.55 7.25
N VAL A 361 -17.62 21.86 8.46
CA VAL A 361 -18.42 22.65 9.42
C VAL A 361 -18.63 24.07 8.91
N GLU A 362 -17.57 24.70 8.38
CA GLU A 362 -17.65 26.02 7.76
C GLU A 362 -18.64 26.06 6.59
N LYS A 363 -18.58 25.05 5.71
CA LYS A 363 -19.53 24.90 4.58
C LYS A 363 -20.97 24.78 5.07
N MET A 364 -21.23 23.90 6.04
CA MET A 364 -22.56 23.73 6.61
C MET A 364 -23.09 25.00 7.29
N ALA A 365 -22.22 25.78 7.95
CA ALA A 365 -22.58 27.05 8.55
C ALA A 365 -22.96 28.11 7.48
N ALA A 366 -22.20 28.18 6.38
CA ALA A 366 -22.47 29.09 5.28
C ALA A 366 -23.80 28.80 4.57
N GLU A 367 -24.10 27.52 4.28
CA GLU A 367 -25.36 27.10 3.65
C GLU A 367 -26.58 27.42 4.53
N ASN A 368 -26.47 27.18 5.84
CA ASN A 368 -27.53 27.53 6.79
C ASN A 368 -27.74 29.05 6.94
N GLY A 369 -26.68 29.85 6.77
CA GLY A 369 -26.73 31.31 6.78
C GLY A 369 -27.39 31.91 5.53
N GLN A 370 -27.19 31.30 4.35
CA GLN A 370 -27.83 31.74 3.10
C GLN A 370 -29.32 31.38 3.06
N GLY A 371 -29.70 30.17 3.52
CA GLY A 371 -31.11 29.75 3.56
C GLY A 371 -32.01 30.55 4.52
N ARG A 372 -31.43 31.32 5.46
CA ARG A 372 -32.17 32.31 6.28
C ARG A 372 -32.40 33.63 5.55
N LYS A 373 -31.44 34.08 4.74
CA LYS A 373 -31.55 35.34 3.97
C LYS A 373 -32.47 35.26 2.76
N GLU A 374 -32.73 34.07 2.23
CA GLU A 374 -33.68 33.86 1.13
C GLU A 374 -35.14 33.65 1.61
N LYS A 375 -35.36 33.55 2.92
CA LYS A 375 -36.68 33.40 3.55
C LYS A 375 -37.19 34.67 4.25
N GLU A 376 -36.38 35.73 4.25
CA GLU A 376 -36.74 37.09 4.64
C GLU A 376 -36.93 37.93 3.37
#